data_AF-A0A935HDD4-F1
#
_entry.id   AF-A0A935HDD4-F1
#
_cell.length_a   1.000
_cell.length_b   1.000
_cell.length_c   1.000
_cell.angle_alpha   90.00
_cell.angle_beta   90.00
_cell.angle_gamma   90.00
#
_symmetry.space_group_name_H-M   'P 1'
#
loop_
_entity.id
_entity.type
_entity.pdbx_description
1 polymer ?
#
loop_
_entity_poly.entity_id
_entity_poly.type
_entity_poly.pdbx_seq_one_letter_code
_entity_poly.pdbx_strand_id
1 'polypeptide(L)' 'MSNTAALPFSAAELRDYFAGQALVGMLPMPSRPGVLPLTVDQMAERAYEYADALLRARSKRQP' A
#
# COMPACT_ATOMS: atom_id res chain seq x y z
N MET A 1 -11.46 -30.54 -7.17
CA MET A 1 -10.49 -30.20 -6.10
C MET A 1 -10.15 -28.71 -6.24
N SER A 2 -10.92 -27.83 -5.59
CA SER A 2 -10.63 -26.40 -5.61
C SER A 2 -9.56 -26.12 -4.58
N ASN A 3 -8.33 -25.87 -5.04
CA ASN A 3 -7.23 -25.48 -4.17
C ASN A 3 -7.41 -24.00 -3.80
N THR A 4 -8.32 -23.72 -2.88
CA THR A 4 -8.44 -22.44 -2.22
C THR A 4 -7.30 -22.38 -1.22
N ALA A 5 -6.10 -22.02 -1.68
CA ALA A 5 -5.05 -21.55 -0.79
C ALA A 5 -5.64 -20.33 -0.06
N ALA A 6 -6.18 -20.56 1.13
CA ALA A 6 -6.65 -19.51 2.01
C ALA A 6 -5.46 -18.57 2.18
N LEU A 7 -5.56 -17.36 1.65
CA LEU A 7 -4.55 -16.36 1.92
C LEU A 7 -4.49 -16.23 3.44
N PRO A 8 -3.34 -16.46 4.09
CA PRO A 8 -3.24 -16.53 5.55
C PRO A 8 -3.41 -15.16 6.22
N PHE A 9 -3.87 -14.16 5.46
CA PHE A 9 -4.04 -12.78 5.88
C PHE A 9 -5.50 -12.37 5.65
N SER A 10 -6.10 -11.82 6.70
CA SER A 10 -7.32 -11.03 6.61
C SER A 10 -7.15 -9.87 5.62
N ALA A 11 -8.26 -9.32 5.15
CA ALA A 11 -8.24 -8.17 4.25
C ALA A 11 -7.50 -6.96 4.86
N ALA A 12 -7.57 -6.79 6.18
CA ALA A 12 -6.84 -5.76 6.91
C ALA A 12 -5.33 -6.02 6.90
N GLU A 13 -4.88 -7.24 7.25
CA GLU A 13 -3.46 -7.60 7.24
C GLU A 13 -2.83 -7.47 5.84
N LEU A 14 -3.58 -7.81 4.78
CA LEU A 14 -3.12 -7.64 3.41
C LEU A 14 -3.01 -6.16 3.01
N ARG A 15 -3.95 -5.32 3.48
CA ARG A 15 -3.92 -3.87 3.26
C ARG A 15 -2.72 -3.24 3.95
N ASP A 16 -2.48 -3.61 5.21
CA ASP A 16 -1.35 -3.12 6.02
C ASP A 16 -0.02 -3.55 5.42
N TYR A 17 0.07 -4.78 4.88
CA TYR A 17 1.24 -5.23 4.14
C TYR A 17 1.52 -4.33 2.93
N PHE A 18 0.51 -4.04 2.09
CA PHE A 18 0.70 -3.17 0.94
C PHE A 18 1.03 -1.72 1.32
N ALA A 19 0.42 -1.20 2.39
CA ALA A 19 0.74 0.13 2.91
C ALA A 19 2.20 0.20 3.38
N GLY A 20 2.68 -0.83 4.09
CA GLY A 20 4.08 -0.95 4.50
C GLY A 20 5.04 -0.96 3.30
N GLN A 21 4.71 -1.69 2.23
CA GLN A 21 5.52 -1.70 1.00
C GLN A 21 5.52 -0.33 0.30
N ALA A 22 4.38 0.35 0.24
CA ALA A 22 4.28 1.68 -0.36
C ALA A 22 5.10 2.72 0.42
N LEU A 23 5.07 2.65 1.76
CA LEU A 23 5.79 3.56 2.65
C LEU A 23 7.30 3.53 2.42
N VAL A 24 7.89 2.35 2.17
CA VAL A 24 9.32 2.21 1.87
C VAL A 24 9.73 3.06 0.66
N GLY A 25 8.89 3.11 -0.37
CA GLY A 25 9.13 3.94 -1.56
C GLY A 25 8.84 5.44 -1.36
N MET A 26 8.18 5.80 -0.26
CA MET A 26 7.85 7.19 0.10
C MET A 26 8.82 7.82 1.07
N LEU A 27 9.64 7.03 1.76
CA LEU A 27 10.68 7.56 2.65
C LEU A 27 11.55 8.53 1.84
N PRO A 28 11.60 9.81 2.23
CA PRO A 28 12.15 10.84 1.38
C PRO A 28 13.64 10.59 1.14
N MET A 29 14.02 10.49 -0.13
CA MET A 29 15.36 10.83 -0.58
C MET A 29 15.56 12.34 -0.30
N PRO A 30 16.74 12.78 0.18
CA PRO A 30 16.96 14.17 0.62
C PRO A 30 16.40 15.17 -0.39
N SER A 31 15.49 16.02 0.09
CA SER A 31 14.56 16.81 -0.71
C SER A 31 15.26 17.58 -1.84
N ARG A 32 14.65 17.53 -3.04
CA ARG A 32 14.93 18.56 -4.05
C ARG A 32 14.62 19.94 -3.45
N PRO A 33 15.49 20.95 -3.62
CA PRO A 33 15.23 22.30 -3.14
C PRO A 33 13.86 22.80 -3.60
N GLY A 34 13.05 23.33 -2.67
CA GLY A 34 11.74 23.91 -2.97
C GLY A 34 10.53 22.97 -2.82
N VAL A 35 10.72 21.68 -2.52
CA VAL A 35 9.62 20.76 -2.21
C VAL A 35 9.60 20.49 -0.71
N LEU A 36 8.52 20.86 -0.03
CA LEU A 36 8.30 20.51 1.37
C LEU A 36 8.08 19.00 1.47
N PRO A 37 8.82 18.28 2.35
CA PRO A 37 8.55 16.87 2.60
C PRO A 37 7.16 16.70 3.21
N LEU A 38 6.49 15.59 2.87
CA LEU A 38 5.23 15.20 3.51
C LEU A 38 5.45 15.01 5.01
N THR A 39 4.44 15.36 5.81
CA THR A 39 4.42 14.97 7.22
C THR A 39 4.27 13.44 7.36
N VAL A 40 4.57 12.91 8.54
CA VAL A 40 4.38 11.48 8.83
C VAL A 40 2.94 11.04 8.58
N ASP A 41 1.97 11.86 9.00
CA ASP A 41 0.55 11.58 8.80
C ASP A 41 0.19 11.54 7.31
N GLN A 42 0.67 12.49 6.52
CA GLN A 42 0.44 12.53 5.07
C GLN A 42 1.07 11.33 4.35
N MET A 43 2.26 10.88 4.78
CA MET A 43 2.89 9.68 4.23
C MET A 43 2.05 8.43 4.54
N ALA A 44 1.55 8.31 5.76
CA ALA A 44 0.70 7.20 6.16
C ALA A 44 -0.60 7.15 5.35
N GLU A 45 -1.31 8.28 5.22
CA GLU A 45 -2.51 8.39 4.40
C GLU A 45 -2.24 7.95 2.95
N ARG A 46 -1.17 8.47 2.36
CA ARG A 46 -0.81 8.15 0.97
C ARG A 46 -0.48 6.67 0.79
N ALA A 47 0.21 6.06 1.74
CA ALA A 47 0.53 4.63 1.70
C ALA A 47 -0.74 3.76 1.69
N TYR A 48 -1.75 4.09 2.50
CA TYR A 48 -3.04 3.40 2.50
C TYR A 48 -3.82 3.63 1.20
N GLU A 49 -3.76 4.81 0.59
CA GLU A 49 -4.37 5.04 -0.73
C GLU A 49 -3.80 4.12 -1.81
N TYR A 50 -2.48 3.90 -1.81
CA TYR A 50 -1.83 2.94 -2.73
C TYR A 50 -2.25 1.50 -2.44
N ALA A 51 -2.31 1.10 -1.16
CA ALA A 51 -2.78 -0.22 -0.76
C ALA A 51 -4.22 -0.48 -1.27
N ASP A 52 -5.11 0.48 -1.09
CA ASP A 52 -6.50 0.39 -1.55
C ASP A 52 -6.58 0.32 -3.08
N ALA A 53 -5.72 1.07 -3.78
CA ALA A 53 -5.64 1.01 -5.24
C ALA A 53 -5.20 -0.38 -5.74
N LEU A 54 -4.22 -1.01 -5.08
CA LEU A 54 -3.75 -2.35 -5.41
C LEU A 54 -4.84 -3.41 -5.18
N LEU A 55 -5.56 -3.33 -4.06
CA LEU A 55 -6.68 -4.22 -3.77
C LEU A 55 -7.78 -4.09 -4.83
N ARG A 56 -8.19 -2.86 -5.18
CA ARG A 56 -9.16 -2.62 -6.26
C ARG A 56 -8.68 -3.17 -7.61
N ALA A 57 -7.41 -2.99 -7.95
CA ALA A 57 -6.84 -3.51 -9.19
C ALA A 57 -6.82 -5.04 -9.23
N ARG A 58 -6.53 -5.69 -8.10
CA ARG A 58 -6.57 -7.14 -7.95
C ARG A 58 -7.98 -7.68 -8.16
N SER A 59 -8.98 -7.10 -7.50
CA SER A 59 -10.37 -7.55 -7.64
C SER A 59 -10.88 -7.48 -9.08
N LYS A 60 -10.39 -6.52 -9.88
CA LYS A 60 -10.70 -6.42 -11.32
C LYS A 60 -9.99 -7.46 -12.19
N ARG A 61 -8.88 -8.05 -11.72
CA ARG A 61 -8.06 -9.03 -12.46
C ARG A 61 -8.40 -10.48 -12.10
N GLN A 62 -9.08 -10.72 -10.99
CA GLN A 62 -9.58 -12.04 -10.65
C GLN A 62 -10.85 -12.33 -11.49
N PRO A 63 -10.92 -13.48 -12.20
CA PRO A 63 -12.08 -13.86 -13.00
C PRO A 63 -13.32 -14.16 -12.15
#